data_AF-A0A9X3HZI5-F1
#
_entry.id   AF-A0A9X3HZI5-F1
#
_cell.length_a   1.000
_cell.length_b   1.000
_cell.length_c   1.000
_cell.angle_alpha   90.00
_cell.angle_beta   90.00
_cell.angle_gamma   90.00
#
_symmetry.space_group_name_H-M   'P 1'
#
loop_
_entity.id
_entity.type
_entity.pdbx_description
1 polymer ?
#
loop_
_entity_poly.entity_id
_entity_poly.type
_entity_poly.pdbx_seq_one_letter_code
_entity_poly.pdbx_strand_id
1 'polypeptide(L)' 'MLSQSPLIYSFNKAALPISQALLGILNSTLRKHPELIEGHHILHFSDKHYCAEQGGYHPIDIALAQDGH' A
#
# COMPACT_ATOMS: atom_id res chain seq x y z
N MET A 1 -6.86 -25.86 -14.03
CA MET A 1 -6.97 -24.60 -13.27
C MET A 1 -5.59 -23.97 -13.22
N LEU A 2 -5.40 -22.75 -13.72
CA LEU A 2 -4.10 -22.08 -13.67
C LEU A 2 -3.84 -21.68 -12.21
N SER A 3 -2.84 -22.28 -11.59
CA SER A 3 -2.31 -21.86 -10.29
C SER A 3 -1.76 -20.45 -10.45
N GLN A 4 -2.52 -19.44 -10.07
CA GLN A 4 -1.99 -18.08 -9.99
C GLN A 4 -0.97 -18.05 -8.85
N SER A 5 0.31 -18.01 -9.21
CA SER A 5 1.37 -17.70 -8.27
C SER A 5 1.03 -16.39 -7.54
N PRO A 6 1.24 -16.29 -6.22
CA PRO A 6 0.92 -15.06 -5.50
C PRO A 6 1.72 -13.91 -6.11
N LEU A 7 1.03 -12.89 -6.62
CA LEU A 7 1.66 -11.66 -7.11
C LEU A 7 2.45 -11.03 -5.96
N ILE A 8 3.78 -10.96 -6.12
CA ILE A 8 4.68 -10.25 -5.20
C ILE A 8 5.16 -9.03 -5.96
N TYR A 9 4.80 -7.85 -5.47
CA TYR A 9 5.28 -6.59 -6.02
C TYR A 9 6.66 -6.28 -5.44
N SER A 10 7.58 -5.91 -6.32
CA SER A 10 8.91 -5.41 -5.94
C SER A 10 8.85 -3.89 -5.84
N PHE A 11 9.39 -3.34 -4.76
CA PHE A 11 9.47 -1.90 -4.55
C PHE A 11 10.88 -1.39 -4.88
N ASN A 12 10.94 -0.22 -5.52
CA ASN A 12 12.19 0.48 -5.76
C ASN A 12 12.80 1.00 -4.44
N LYS A 13 14.11 1.22 -4.46
CA LYS A 13 14.80 1.87 -3.33
C LYS A 13 14.28 3.30 -3.18
N ALA A 14 13.94 3.67 -1.95
CA ALA A 14 13.60 5.04 -1.61
C ALA A 14 14.82 5.77 -1.03
N ALA A 15 14.78 7.11 -1.08
CA ALA A 15 15.81 7.97 -0.48
C ALA A 15 15.90 7.80 1.05
N LEU A 16 14.79 7.39 1.68
CA LEU A 16 14.70 7.07 3.10
C LEU A 16 14.61 5.55 3.30
N PRO A 17 15.16 5.01 4.39
CA PRO A 17 15.09 3.58 4.67
C PRO A 17 13.65 3.17 4.99
N ILE A 18 12.97 2.57 4.02
CA ILE A 18 11.65 1.96 4.23
C ILE A 18 11.83 0.58 4.86
N SER A 19 11.15 0.35 5.98
CA SER A 19 11.26 -0.91 6.70
C SER A 19 10.65 -2.08 5.91
N GLN A 20 11.22 -3.27 6.06
CA GLN A 20 10.67 -4.48 5.44
C GLN A 20 9.24 -4.79 5.91
N ALA A 21 8.90 -4.40 7.15
CA ALA A 21 7.55 -4.52 7.69
C ALA A 21 6.55 -3.67 6.89
N LEU A 22 6.87 -2.40 6.61
CA LEU A 22 6.02 -1.53 5.80
C LEU A 22 5.88 -2.07 4.36
N LEU A 23 6.98 -2.48 3.73
CA LEU A 23 6.92 -3.09 2.40
C LEU A 23 6.03 -4.35 2.36
N GLY A 24 6.08 -5.18 3.41
CA GLY A 24 5.23 -6.36 3.57
C GLY A 24 3.74 -6.02 3.71
N ILE A 25 3.42 -4.95 4.45
CA ILE A 25 2.04 -4.44 4.58
C ILE A 25 1.54 -3.93 3.23
N LEU A 26 2.32 -3.09 2.53
CA LEU A 26 1.96 -2.55 1.22
C LEU A 26 1.71 -3.67 0.20
N ASN A 27 2.61 -4.66 0.12
CA ASN A 27 2.42 -5.85 -0.71
C ASN A 27 1.13 -6.60 -0.37
N SER A 28 0.84 -6.78 0.92
CA SER A 28 -0.38 -7.45 1.37
C SER A 28 -1.64 -6.69 1.03
N THR A 29 -1.60 -5.35 1.05
CA THR A 29 -2.71 -4.49 0.64
C THR A 29 -2.92 -4.56 -0.87
N LEU A 30 -1.87 -4.41 -1.69
CA LEU A 30 -1.98 -4.48 -3.15
C LEU A 30 -2.48 -5.84 -3.64
N ARG A 31 -2.08 -6.94 -2.98
CA ARG A 31 -2.57 -8.29 -3.33
C ARG A 31 -4.07 -8.47 -3.15
N LYS A 32 -4.72 -7.65 -2.30
CA LYS A 32 -6.19 -7.67 -2.16
C LYS A 32 -6.89 -6.98 -3.32
N HIS A 33 -6.14 -6.24 -4.13
CA HIS A 33 -6.62 -5.42 -5.22
C HIS A 33 -5.81 -5.70 -6.50
N PRO A 34 -5.87 -6.93 -7.05
CA PRO A 34 -5.14 -7.29 -8.28
C PRO A 34 -5.57 -6.47 -9.51
N GLU A 35 -6.69 -5.75 -9.45
CA GLU A 35 -7.09 -4.77 -10.45
C GLU A 35 -6.20 -3.52 -10.46
N LEU A 36 -5.39 -3.29 -9.43
CA LEU A 36 -4.48 -2.15 -9.28
C LEU A 36 -3.03 -2.50 -9.63
N ILE A 37 -2.82 -3.46 -10.54
CA ILE A 37 -1.46 -3.86 -10.98
C ILE A 37 -0.78 -2.75 -11.77
N GLU A 38 -1.55 -1.91 -12.46
CA GLU A 38 -1.04 -0.90 -13.39
C GLU A 38 -1.47 0.52 -13.00
N GLY A 39 -0.51 1.44 -13.03
CA GLY A 39 -0.75 2.88 -12.90
C GLY A 39 -0.33 3.49 -11.56
N HIS A 40 -1.08 4.52 -11.16
CA HIS A 40 -0.84 5.31 -9.95
C HIS A 40 -2.00 5.13 -8.97
N HIS A 41 -1.68 4.70 -7.75
CA HIS A 41 -2.66 4.34 -6.73
C HIS A 41 -2.38 5.07 -5.43
N ILE A 42 -3.45 5.50 -4.75
CA ILE A 42 -3.37 6.05 -3.40
C ILE A 42 -4.04 5.06 -2.47
N LEU A 43 -3.27 4.56 -1.50
CA LEU A 43 -3.78 3.72 -0.41
C LEU A 43 -4.16 4.62 0.75
N HIS A 44 -5.45 4.68 1.06
CA HIS A 44 -5.99 5.42 2.19
C HIS A 44 -6.17 4.51 3.40
N PHE A 45 -5.52 4.83 4.52
CA PHE A 45 -5.69 4.12 5.79
C PHE A 45 -6.31 5.10 6.80
N SER A 46 -7.50 4.78 7.28
CA SER A 46 -8.24 5.64 8.19
C SER A 46 -8.88 4.85 9.33
N ASP A 47 -8.85 5.43 10.53
CA ASP A 47 -9.75 5.03 11.60
C ASP A 47 -11.08 5.79 11.45
N LYS A 48 -12.16 5.06 11.25
CA LYS A 48 -13.51 5.63 11.07
C LYS A 48 -14.03 6.39 12.29
N HIS A 49 -13.42 6.19 13.46
CA HIS A 49 -13.79 6.89 14.68
C HIS A 49 -12.85 8.05 14.98
N TYR A 50 -11.87 8.33 14.11
CA TYR A 50 -10.97 9.46 14.31
C TYR A 50 -11.75 10.77 14.32
N CYS A 51 -11.65 11.50 15.42
CA CYS A 51 -12.16 12.86 15.54
C CYS A 51 -11.26 13.70 16.46
N ALA A 52 -11.46 15.01 16.46
CA ALA A 52 -10.61 15.93 17.20
C ALA A 52 -10.74 15.74 18.73
N GLU A 53 -11.93 15.38 19.20
CA GLU A 53 -12.28 15.31 20.61
C GLU A 53 -11.93 13.97 21.25
N GLN A 54 -12.10 12.87 20.51
CA GLN A 54 -11.90 11.50 21.01
C GLN A 54 -10.56 10.91 20.55
N GLY A 55 -9.85 11.61 19.65
CA GLY A 55 -8.64 11.11 19.05
C GLY A 55 -8.92 9.91 18.14
N GLY A 56 -8.00 8.95 18.13
CA GLY A 56 -7.98 7.82 17.23
C GLY A 56 -6.66 7.76 16.45
N TYR A 57 -6.58 6.87 15.47
CA TYR A 57 -5.40 6.82 14.60
C TYR A 57 -5.52 7.88 13.49
N HIS A 58 -4.46 8.67 13.32
CA HIS A 58 -4.42 9.67 12.25
C HIS A 58 -4.55 8.97 10.89
N PRO A 59 -5.42 9.47 10.00
CA PRO A 59 -5.49 8.95 8.65
C PRO A 59 -4.18 9.22 7.91
N ILE A 60 -3.79 8.29 7.04
CA ILE A 60 -2.61 8.44 6.18
C ILE A 60 -2.92 8.02 4.75
N ASP A 61 -2.26 8.68 3.81
CA ASP A 61 -2.28 8.35 2.38
C ASP A 61 -0.88 7.94 1.93
N ILE A 62 -0.80 6.85 1.18
CA ILE A 62 0.45 6.38 0.56
C ILE A 62 0.22 6.26 -0.95
N ALA A 63 0.90 7.11 -1.72
CA ALA A 63 0.91 7.05 -3.17
C ALA A 63 1.97 6.04 -3.65
N LEU A 64 1.56 5.17 -4.57
CA LEU A 64 2.40 4.19 -5.24
C LEU A 64 2.24 4.35 -6.75
N ALA A 65 3.35 4.31 -7.47
CA ALA A 65 3.37 4.39 -8.92
C ALA A 65 4.16 3.21 -9.48
N GLN A 66 3.70 2.66 -10.60
CA GLN A 66 4.50 1.74 -11.39
C GLN A 66 5.73 2.46 -11.95
N ASP A 67 6.89 1.79 -11.89
CA ASP A 67 8.13 2.33 -12.43
C ASP A 67 8.06 2.44 -13.97
N GLY A 68 8.49 3.57 -14.53
CA GLY A 68 8.48 3.84 -15.97
C GLY A 68 7.32 4.70 -16.50
N HIS A 69 6.63 5.46 -15.64
CA HIS A 69 5.71 6.54 -16.03
C HIS A 69 6.28 7.93 -15.74
#